data_AF-A0A9L0I8S7-F1
#
_entry.id   AF-A0A9L0I8S7-F1
#
_cell.length_a   1.000
_cell.length_b   1.000
_cell.length_c   1.000
_cell.angle_alpha   90.00
_cell.angle_beta   90.00
_cell.angle_gamma   90.00
#
_symmetry.space_group_name_H-M   'P 1'
#
loop_
_entity.id
_entity.type
_entity.pdbx_description
1 polymer ?
#
loop_
_entity_poly.entity_id
_entity_poly.type
_entity_poly.pdbx_seq_one_letter_code
_entity_poly.pdbx_strand_id
1 'polypeptide(L)'
;MGEQHSPRAIVGLTRHCFTGSYPVIEPLLKHFPNMSVGFTAVLTYSSAWEAREALKQIPLERIIVETDAPYFLPRQVPRSVCQYAHPGLALHTVREIARVKDQPLSHTLATLRENTSRLYNL
;
A
#
# COMPACT_ATOMS: atom_id res chain seq x y z
N MET A 1 16.57 0.55 -42.21
CA MET A 1 16.74 -0.12 -40.90
C MET A 1 16.07 0.74 -39.85
N GLY A 2 14.82 0.44 -39.52
CA GLY A 2 14.13 1.12 -38.41
C GLY A 2 14.54 0.44 -37.12
N GLU A 3 15.16 1.18 -36.20
CA GLU A 3 15.38 0.71 -34.84
C GLU A 3 14.02 0.41 -34.21
N GLN A 4 13.71 -0.88 -34.05
CA GLN A 4 12.63 -1.32 -33.19
C GLN A 4 13.07 -1.01 -31.76
N HIS A 5 12.64 0.14 -31.24
CA HIS A 5 12.69 0.39 -29.81
C HIS A 5 11.83 -0.68 -29.14
N SER A 6 12.47 -1.70 -28.56
CA SER A 6 11.82 -2.58 -27.58
C SER A 6 11.09 -1.66 -26.59
N PRO A 7 9.78 -1.85 -26.33
CA PRO A 7 9.09 -1.01 -25.36
C PRO A 7 9.90 -1.07 -24.07
N ARG A 8 10.44 0.08 -23.64
CA ARG A 8 11.13 0.18 -22.35
C ARG A 8 10.17 -0.40 -21.32
N ALA A 9 10.63 -1.38 -20.54
CA ALA A 9 9.85 -1.92 -19.43
C ALA A 9 9.30 -0.72 -18.64
N ILE A 10 7.97 -0.58 -18.64
CA ILE A 10 7.33 0.56 -17.99
C ILE A 10 7.63 0.43 -16.50
N VAL A 11 8.47 1.33 -15.99
CA VAL A 11 8.82 1.39 -14.57
C VAL A 11 7.54 1.66 -13.79
N GLY A 12 7.27 0.83 -12.77
CA GLY A 12 6.16 1.04 -11.86
C GLY A 12 6.31 2.33 -11.06
N LEU A 13 5.23 3.09 -10.89
CA LEU A 13 5.23 4.27 -10.00
C LEU A 13 4.59 3.89 -8.66
N THR A 14 5.12 4.43 -7.56
CA THR A 14 4.50 4.28 -6.25
C THR A 14 4.31 5.62 -5.58
N ARG A 15 3.09 5.86 -5.08
CA ARG A 15 2.86 6.88 -4.06
C ARG A 15 3.13 6.26 -2.69
N HIS A 16 4.37 6.39 -2.25
CA HIS A 16 4.84 5.95 -0.93
C HIS A 16 4.11 6.65 0.21
N CYS A 17 3.87 5.90 1.29
CA CYS A 17 3.38 6.33 2.59
C CYS A 17 2.18 7.28 2.50
N PHE A 18 1.12 6.82 1.84
CA PHE A 18 -0.07 7.64 1.62
C PHE A 18 -0.92 7.75 2.89
N THR A 19 -1.15 9.00 3.32
CA THR A 19 -1.95 9.34 4.50
C THR A 19 -3.08 10.33 4.20
N GLY A 20 -3.32 10.66 2.93
CA GLY A 20 -4.27 11.68 2.49
C GLY A 20 -5.67 11.14 2.17
N SER A 21 -6.53 12.03 1.66
CA SER A 21 -7.89 11.71 1.23
C SER A 21 -7.96 11.31 -0.25
N TYR A 22 -9.05 10.63 -0.65
CA TYR A 22 -9.22 10.15 -2.03
C TYR A 22 -9.10 11.22 -3.11
N PRO A 23 -9.66 12.44 -2.95
CA PRO A 23 -9.53 13.50 -3.96
C PRO A 23 -8.09 13.90 -4.27
N VAL A 24 -7.14 13.65 -3.35
CA VAL A 24 -5.72 13.93 -3.55
C VAL A 24 -5.08 12.89 -4.47
N ILE A 25 -5.46 11.61 -4.33
CA ILE A 25 -4.81 10.49 -5.05
C ILE A 25 -5.54 10.12 -6.34
N GLU A 26 -6.84 10.38 -6.42
CA GLU A 26 -7.67 10.01 -7.58
C GLU A 26 -7.15 10.60 -8.91
N PRO A 27 -6.77 11.88 -9.02
CA PRO A 27 -6.26 12.42 -10.29
C PRO A 27 -4.98 11.73 -10.75
N LEU A 28 -4.11 11.36 -9.80
CA LEU A 28 -2.87 10.64 -10.08
C LEU A 28 -3.15 9.21 -10.53
N LEU A 29 -4.10 8.51 -9.90
CA LEU A 29 -4.51 7.17 -10.32
C LEU A 29 -5.14 7.15 -11.71
N LYS A 30 -5.90 8.20 -12.07
CA LYS A 30 -6.49 8.38 -13.40
C LYS A 30 -5.41 8.63 -14.46
N HIS A 31 -4.41 9.45 -14.14
CA HIS A 31 -3.36 9.82 -15.09
C HIS A 31 -2.27 8.74 -15.25
N PHE A 32 -1.95 8.01 -14.18
CA PHE A 32 -0.89 7.00 -14.15
C PHE A 32 -1.46 5.59 -13.96
N PRO A 33 -1.77 4.86 -15.05
CA PRO A 33 -2.38 3.53 -14.98
C PRO A 33 -1.45 2.44 -14.43
N ASN A 34 -0.18 2.74 -14.21
CA ASN A 34 0.84 1.87 -13.61
C ASN A 34 1.27 2.34 -12.21
N MET A 35 0.57 3.32 -11.61
CA MET A 35 0.83 3.77 -10.25
C MET A 35 0.15 2.86 -9.22
N SER A 36 0.87 2.54 -8.15
CA SER A 36 0.34 1.93 -6.92
C SER A 36 0.43 2.91 -5.75
N VAL A 37 -0.32 2.64 -4.67
CA VAL A 37 -0.38 3.46 -3.46
C VAL A 37 0.11 2.64 -2.27
N GLY A 38 1.13 3.14 -1.58
CA GLY A 38 1.72 2.50 -0.42
C GLY A 38 1.04 2.92 0.88
N PHE A 39 0.73 1.94 1.72
CA PHE A 39 0.15 2.16 3.05
C PHE A 39 1.00 1.52 4.14
N THR A 40 1.02 2.18 5.30
CA THR A 40 1.66 1.71 6.53
C THR A 40 0.63 1.35 7.60
N ALA A 41 1.11 0.93 8.78
CA ALA A 41 0.26 0.68 9.92
C ALA A 41 -0.38 1.95 10.51
N VAL A 42 -0.15 3.14 9.92
CA VAL A 42 -0.95 4.35 10.18
C VAL A 42 -2.44 4.07 10.09
N LEU A 43 -2.85 3.15 9.20
CA LEU A 43 -4.25 2.73 9.03
C LEU A 43 -4.88 2.18 10.32
N THR A 44 -4.09 1.68 11.26
CA THR A 44 -4.57 1.15 12.54
C THR A 44 -4.95 2.24 13.56
N TYR A 45 -4.60 3.51 13.29
CA TYR A 45 -4.86 4.63 14.19
C TYR A 45 -6.18 5.32 13.86
N SER A 46 -7.02 5.61 14.87
CA SER A 46 -8.32 6.28 14.65
C SER A 46 -8.22 7.60 13.88
N SER A 47 -7.14 8.36 14.07
CA SER A 47 -6.87 9.61 13.34
C SER A 47 -6.71 9.45 11.83
N ALA A 48 -6.33 8.27 11.34
CA ALA A 48 -6.10 8.01 9.91
C ALA A 48 -7.39 7.73 9.11
N TRP A 49 -8.48 8.45 9.42
CA TRP A 49 -9.78 8.20 8.81
C TRP A 49 -9.80 8.56 7.33
N GLU A 50 -9.18 9.67 6.91
CA GLU A 50 -9.09 10.05 5.48
C GLU A 50 -8.36 8.99 4.66
N ALA A 51 -7.24 8.48 5.18
CA ALA A 51 -6.48 7.41 4.53
C ALA A 51 -7.30 6.12 4.41
N ARG A 52 -8.11 5.77 5.42
CA ARG A 52 -9.03 4.62 5.34
C ARG A 52 -10.17 4.84 4.34
N GLU A 53 -10.74 6.03 4.26
CA GLU A 53 -11.77 6.34 3.25
C GLU A 53 -11.21 6.34 1.82
N ALA A 54 -9.97 6.80 1.65
CA ALA A 54 -9.25 6.67 0.39
C ALA A 54 -8.97 5.21 0.04
N LEU A 55 -8.46 4.45 1.01
CA LEU A 55 -8.19 3.03 0.88
C LEU A 55 -9.41 2.26 0.39
N LYS A 56 -10.62 2.54 0.90
CA LYS A 56 -11.86 1.89 0.43
C LYS A 56 -12.04 2.04 -1.09
N GLN A 57 -11.76 3.23 -1.63
CA GLN A 57 -12.00 3.57 -3.03
C GLN A 57 -10.89 3.12 -3.99
N ILE A 58 -9.63 3.05 -3.54
CA ILE A 58 -8.48 2.63 -4.38
C ILE A 58 -8.57 1.13 -4.68
N PRO A 59 -8.55 0.64 -5.94
CA PRO A 59 -8.61 -0.79 -6.24
C PRO A 59 -7.53 -1.61 -5.51
N LEU A 60 -7.84 -2.85 -5.10
CA LEU A 60 -6.91 -3.66 -4.30
C LEU A 60 -5.61 -3.95 -5.06
N GLU A 61 -5.69 -4.08 -6.38
CA GLU A 61 -4.61 -4.35 -7.33
C GLU A 61 -3.66 -3.14 -7.49
N ARG A 62 -4.03 -1.99 -6.91
CA ARG A 62 -3.26 -0.73 -6.91
C ARG A 62 -2.63 -0.44 -5.56
N ILE A 63 -2.66 -1.38 -4.61
CA ILE A 63 -2.16 -1.18 -3.25
C ILE A 63 -0.88 -1.96 -3.04
N ILE A 64 0.09 -1.35 -2.34
CA ILE A 64 1.25 -2.04 -1.77
C ILE A 64 1.30 -1.77 -0.26
N VAL A 65 2.00 -2.65 0.46
CA VAL A 65 2.20 -2.54 1.90
C VAL A 65 3.65 -2.26 2.23
N GLU A 66 3.84 -1.37 3.18
CA GLU A 66 5.13 -1.05 3.77
C GLU A 66 4.98 -0.85 5.28
N THR A 67 6.09 -0.89 6.01
CA THR A 67 6.10 -0.55 7.44
C THR A 67 6.59 0.87 7.69
N ASP A 68 7.45 1.37 6.79
CA ASP A 68 8.24 2.59 7.00
C ASP A 68 8.92 2.58 8.38
N ALA A 69 9.50 1.42 8.72
CA ALA A 69 10.19 1.22 9.99
C ALA A 69 11.42 2.15 10.04
N PRO A 70 11.70 2.81 11.17
CA PRO A 70 11.22 2.51 12.53
C PRO A 70 9.90 3.20 12.95
N TYR A 71 9.22 3.90 12.05
CA TYR A 71 7.99 4.65 12.31
C TYR A 71 6.73 3.76 12.25
N PHE A 72 5.57 4.33 12.56
CA PHE A 72 4.26 3.65 12.45
C PHE A 72 4.16 2.30 13.19
N LEU A 73 4.54 2.27 14.47
CA LEU A 73 4.24 1.11 15.33
C LEU A 73 2.73 0.84 15.30
N PRO A 74 2.24 -0.36 14.91
CA PRO A 74 0.80 -0.61 14.84
C PRO A 74 0.11 -0.36 16.18
N ARG A 75 -1.09 0.21 16.17
CA ARG A 75 -1.84 0.56 17.38
C ARG A 75 -2.06 -0.64 18.32
N GLN A 76 -2.14 -1.86 17.79
CA GLN A 76 -2.35 -3.07 18.57
C GLN A 76 -1.07 -3.59 19.25
N VAL A 77 0.11 -3.04 18.93
CA VAL A 77 1.39 -3.46 19.51
C VAL A 77 1.76 -2.54 20.68
N PRO A 78 1.81 -3.03 21.92
CA PRO A 78 2.20 -2.22 23.07
C PRO A 78 3.66 -1.79 22.99
N ARG A 79 3.95 -0.53 23.37
CA ARG A 79 5.33 -0.01 23.41
C ARG A 79 6.24 -0.75 24.40
N SER A 80 5.67 -1.42 25.40
CA SER A 80 6.41 -2.29 26.32
C SER A 80 6.92 -3.58 25.66
N VAL A 81 6.27 -4.03 24.58
CA VAL A 81 6.68 -5.20 23.80
C VAL A 81 7.65 -4.79 22.69
N CYS A 82 7.36 -3.66 22.03
CA CYS A 82 8.15 -3.19 20.90
C CYS A 82 8.17 -1.66 20.86
N GLN A 83 9.36 -1.06 20.95
CA GLN A 83 9.50 0.39 20.97
C GLN A 83 9.37 1.04 19.58
N TYR A 84 9.79 0.34 18.53
CA TYR A 84 9.82 0.81 17.13
C TYR A 84 9.17 -0.20 16.21
N ALA A 85 8.60 0.24 15.08
CA ALA A 85 8.18 -0.73 14.09
C ALA A 85 9.38 -1.45 13.46
N HIS A 86 9.13 -2.65 12.94
CA HIS A 86 10.08 -3.42 12.16
C HIS A 86 9.35 -4.11 11.00
N PRO A 87 10.05 -4.60 9.96
CA PRO A 87 9.42 -5.19 8.77
C PRO A 87 8.44 -6.33 9.07
N GLY A 88 8.69 -7.10 10.15
CA GLY A 88 7.81 -8.18 10.59
C GLY A 88 6.40 -7.73 11.03
N LEU A 89 6.18 -6.43 11.26
CA LEU A 89 4.88 -5.88 11.61
C LEU A 89 4.01 -5.53 10.38
N ALA A 90 4.51 -5.71 9.15
CA ALA A 90 3.75 -5.44 7.92
C ALA A 90 2.38 -6.15 7.88
N LEU A 91 2.27 -7.32 8.50
CA LEU A 91 1.01 -8.08 8.56
C LEU A 91 -0.12 -7.32 9.28
N HIS A 92 0.20 -6.39 10.19
CA HIS A 92 -0.82 -5.51 10.80
C HIS A 92 -1.47 -4.59 9.76
N THR A 93 -0.67 -4.04 8.85
CA THR A 93 -1.16 -3.23 7.73
C THR A 93 -2.03 -4.08 6.80
N VAL A 94 -1.57 -5.28 6.43
CA VAL A 94 -2.33 -6.21 5.56
C VAL A 94 -3.69 -6.56 6.18
N ARG A 95 -3.74 -6.87 7.47
CA ARG A 95 -4.99 -7.18 8.20
C ARG A 95 -5.95 -6.00 8.21
N GLU A 96 -5.43 -4.79 8.40
CA GLU A 96 -6.26 -3.59 8.37
C GLU A 96 -6.79 -3.29 6.97
N ILE A 97 -5.98 -3.51 5.92
CA ILE A 97 -6.44 -3.41 4.53
C ILE A 97 -7.56 -4.42 4.26
N ALA A 98 -7.36 -5.69 4.62
CA ALA A 98 -8.36 -6.74 4.43
C ALA A 98 -9.69 -6.38 5.11
N ARG A 99 -9.62 -5.85 6.35
CA ARG A 99 -10.77 -5.39 7.11
C ARG A 99 -11.49 -4.22 6.45
N VAL A 100 -10.75 -3.20 5.98
CA VAL A 100 -11.35 -2.03 5.32
C VAL A 100 -11.92 -2.37 3.95
N LYS A 101 -11.33 -3.33 3.25
CA LYS A 101 -11.76 -3.83 1.94
C LYS A 101 -12.88 -4.87 2.00
N ASP A 102 -13.22 -5.35 3.19
CA ASP A 102 -14.14 -6.46 3.40
C ASP A 102 -13.78 -7.68 2.53
N GLN A 103 -12.49 -8.06 2.59
CA GLN A 103 -11.92 -9.17 1.84
C GLN A 103 -11.24 -10.18 2.78
N PRO A 104 -11.19 -11.48 2.41
CA PRO A 104 -10.43 -12.46 3.17
C PRO A 104 -8.95 -12.10 3.26
N LEU A 105 -8.35 -12.25 4.45
CA LEU A 105 -6.93 -11.95 4.68
C LEU A 105 -5.99 -12.69 3.70
N SER A 106 -6.29 -13.95 3.39
CA SER A 106 -5.51 -14.76 2.46
C SER A 106 -5.55 -14.20 1.03
N HIS A 107 -6.72 -13.78 0.57
CA HIS A 107 -6.89 -13.15 -0.74
C HIS A 107 -6.14 -11.81 -0.78
N THR A 108 -6.35 -10.95 0.22
CA THR A 108 -5.64 -9.66 0.33
C THR A 108 -4.12 -9.84 0.31
N LEU A 109 -3.59 -10.80 1.09
CA LEU A 109 -2.14 -11.05 1.12
C LEU A 109 -1.61 -11.51 -0.25
N ALA A 110 -2.33 -12.40 -0.94
CA ALA A 110 -1.94 -12.89 -2.26
C ALA A 110 -1.92 -11.74 -3.29
N THR A 111 -2.99 -10.94 -3.36
CA THR A 111 -3.08 -9.81 -4.29
C THR A 111 -2.00 -8.76 -4.02
N LEU A 112 -1.75 -8.40 -2.76
CA LEU A 112 -0.72 -7.42 -2.42
C LEU A 112 0.69 -7.92 -2.78
N ARG A 113 0.96 -9.22 -2.61
CA ARG A 113 2.22 -9.82 -3.05
C ARG A 113 2.39 -9.74 -4.57
N GLU A 114 1.35 -10.07 -5.33
CA GLU A 114 1.35 -9.98 -6.78
C GLU A 114 1.56 -8.54 -7.25
N ASN A 115 0.90 -7.57 -6.61
CA ASN A 115 1.08 -6.14 -6.90
C ASN A 115 2.55 -5.71 -6.72
N THR A 116 3.18 -6.12 -5.61
CA THR A 116 4.59 -5.83 -5.32
C THR A 116 5.52 -6.49 -6.35
N SER A 117 5.32 -7.76 -6.68
CA SER A 117 6.09 -8.46 -7.72
C SER A 117 5.98 -7.76 -9.07
N ARG A 118 4.77 -7.36 -9.48
CA ARG A 118 4.56 -6.62 -10.73
C ARG A 118 5.19 -5.23 -10.71
N LEU A 119 5.10 -4.51 -9.59
CA LEU A 119 5.61 -3.15 -9.45
C LEU A 119 7.14 -3.09 -9.51
N TYR A 120 7.80 -4.05 -8.84
CA TYR A 120 9.26 -4.08 -8.69
C TYR A 120 9.97 -5.11 -9.59
N ASN A 121 9.21 -5.83 -10.43
CA ASN A 121 9.71 -6.87 -11.32
C ASN A 121 10.50 -7.97 -10.57
N LEU A 122 9.87 -8.55 -9.55
CA LEU A 122 10.39 -9.62 -8.68
C LEU A 122 9.78 -10.99 -8.98
#